data_AF-A0A285ZVE5-F1
#
_entry.id   AF-A0A285ZVE5-F1
#
_cell.length_a   1.000
_cell.length_b   1.000
_cell.length_c   1.000
_cell.angle_alpha   90.00
_cell.angle_beta   90.00
_cell.angle_gamma   90.00
#
_symmetry.space_group_name_H-M   'P 1'
#
loop_
_entity.id
_entity.type
_entity.pdbx_description
1 polymer ?
#
loop_
_entity_poly.entity_id
_entity_poly.type
_entity_poly.pdbx_seq_one_letter_code
_entity_poly.pdbx_strand_id
1 'polypeptide(L)' 'MDFKKCSEVYGYKSIAEVEEEEMAEKIAQRDRDWIDAMFANGKLTDEDISSISGVPLDEIQKRRAQR' A
#
# COMPACT_ATOMS: atom_id res chain seq x y z
N MET A 1 10.18 12.02 43.25
CA MET A 1 10.03 12.05 41.78
C MET A 1 8.69 11.40 41.47
N ASP A 2 7.70 12.22 41.11
CA ASP A 2 6.35 11.77 40.78
C ASP A 2 6.35 10.85 39.57
N PHE A 3 6.12 9.56 39.82
CA PHE A 3 5.93 8.53 38.79
C PHE A 3 4.76 8.83 37.84
N LYS A 4 3.90 9.77 38.21
CA LYS A 4 2.74 10.23 37.42
C LYS A 4 3.07 11.15 36.25
N LYS A 5 4.29 11.70 36.16
CA LYS A 5 4.64 12.62 35.06
C LYS A 5 5.31 11.93 33.86
N CYS A 6 5.60 10.63 33.96
CA CYS A 6 6.17 9.84 32.87
C CYS A 6 5.12 9.06 32.08
N SER A 7 3.83 9.11 32.44
CA SER A 7 2.76 8.37 31.75
C SER A 7 2.10 9.14 30.60
N GLU A 8 2.55 10.36 30.29
CA GLU A 8 2.01 11.20 29.20
C GLU A 8 2.92 11.26 27.97
N VAL A 9 3.96 10.43 27.91
CA VAL A 9 4.93 10.43 26.81
C VAL A 9 4.86 9.07 26.13
N TYR A 10 4.24 9.07 24.94
CA TYR A 10 3.99 7.94 24.04
C TYR A 10 2.77 7.07 24.40
N GLY A 11 1.65 7.40 23.73
CA GLY A 11 0.56 6.47 23.55
C GLY A 11 1.10 5.18 22.94
N TYR A 12 1.13 4.13 23.76
CA TYR A 12 1.35 2.78 23.29
C TYR A 12 0.12 2.38 22.48
N LYS A 13 0.15 2.71 21.18
CA LYS A 13 -0.67 2.05 20.17
C LYS A 13 -0.31 0.56 20.26
N SER A 14 -1.31 -0.28 20.51
CA SER A 14 -1.10 -1.71 20.79
C SER A 14 -0.32 -2.37 19.65
N ILE A 15 0.58 -3.30 19.95
CA ILE A 15 1.45 -3.99 18.97
C ILE A 15 0.62 -4.57 17.79
N ALA A 16 -0.61 -5.01 18.08
CA ALA A 16 -1.55 -5.52 17.09
C ALA A 16 -1.95 -4.48 16.01
N GLU A 17 -2.13 -3.21 16.37
CA GLU A 17 -2.49 -2.16 15.40
C GLU A 17 -1.30 -1.82 14.50
N VAL A 18 -0.07 -1.88 15.03
CA VAL A 18 1.16 -1.67 14.27
C VAL A 18 1.41 -2.83 13.30
N GLU A 19 1.18 -4.07 13.71
CA GLU A 19 1.32 -5.25 12.84
C GLU A 19 0.26 -5.31 11.73
N GLU A 20 -0.98 -4.92 11.99
CA GLU A 20 -2.03 -4.84 10.97
C GLU A 20 -1.75 -3.71 9.96
N GLU A 21 -1.28 -2.55 10.41
CA GLU A 21 -0.88 -1.44 9.53
C GLU A 21 0.32 -1.83 8.64
N GLU A 22 1.35 -2.47 9.21
CA GLU A 22 2.49 -2.97 8.43
C GLU A 22 2.09 -4.06 7.42
N MET A 23 1.13 -4.93 7.77
CA MET A 23 0.66 -5.98 6.87
C MET A 23 -0.13 -5.38 5.71
N ALA A 24 -0.99 -4.40 5.98
CA ALA A 24 -1.72 -3.66 4.96
C ALA A 24 -0.77 -2.90 4.01
N GLU A 25 0.27 -2.26 4.55
CA GLU A 25 1.30 -1.58 3.73
C GLU A 25 2.09 -2.55 2.86
N LYS A 26 2.46 -3.72 3.39
CA LYS A 26 3.16 -4.79 2.64
C LYS A 26 2.29 -5.33 1.51
N ILE A 27 0.99 -5.52 1.74
CA ILE A 27 0.03 -5.93 0.70
C ILE A 27 -0.10 -4.84 -0.36
N ALA A 28 -0.27 -3.58 0.05
CA ALA A 28 -0.37 -2.46 -0.88
C ALA A 28 0.90 -2.28 -1.73
N GLN A 29 2.08 -2.53 -1.16
CA GLN A 29 3.33 -2.51 -1.92
C GLN A 29 3.41 -3.68 -2.91
N ARG A 30 3.04 -4.89 -2.49
CA ARG A 30 2.99 -6.06 -3.38
C ARG A 30 2.09 -5.83 -4.58
N ASP A 31 0.92 -5.22 -4.36
CA ASP A 31 -0.05 -4.95 -5.43
C ASP A 31 0.47 -3.85 -6.37
N ARG A 32 1.20 -2.84 -5.85
CA ARG A 32 1.93 -1.86 -6.69
C ARG A 32 2.98 -2.54 -7.57
N ASP A 33 3.85 -3.36 -6.96
CA ASP A 33 4.94 -4.02 -7.66
C ASP A 33 4.42 -4.97 -8.76
N TRP A 34 3.29 -5.63 -8.51
CA TRP A 34 2.65 -6.51 -9.48
C TRP A 34 2.08 -5.75 -10.68
N ILE A 35 1.44 -4.60 -10.46
CA ILE A 35 0.95 -3.72 -11.54
C ILE A 35 2.14 -3.18 -12.36
N ASP A 36 3.24 -2.79 -11.71
CA ASP A 36 4.45 -2.33 -12.40
C ASP A 36 5.12 -3.42 -13.25
N ALA A 37 5.07 -4.67 -12.79
CA ALA A 37 5.52 -5.83 -13.57
C ALA A 37 4.61 -6.06 -14.79
N MET A 38 3.30 -5.86 -14.67
CA MET A 38 2.39 -5.90 -15.81
C MET A 38 2.65 -4.78 -16.81
N PHE A 39 2.95 -3.56 -16.34
CA PHE A 39 3.35 -2.47 -17.23
C PHE A 39 4.64 -2.77 -17.98
N ALA A 40 5.60 -3.47 -17.36
CA ALA A 40 6.81 -3.92 -18.05
C ALA A 40 6.52 -4.99 -19.12
N ASN A 41 5.43 -5.72 -18.98
CA ASN A 41 4.95 -6.66 -19.98
C ASN A 41 4.14 -5.91 -21.05
N GLY A 42 4.82 -5.35 -22.05
CA GLY A 42 4.23 -4.53 -23.14
C GLY A 42 3.19 -5.22 -24.04
N LYS A 43 2.71 -6.40 -23.66
CA LYS A 43 1.57 -7.10 -24.27
C LYS A 43 0.24 -6.78 -23.59
N LEU A 44 0.26 -6.26 -22.36
CA LEU A 44 -0.94 -5.94 -21.59
C LEU A 44 -1.34 -4.48 -21.79
N THR A 45 -2.60 -4.28 -22.16
CA THR A 45 -3.22 -2.96 -22.22
C THR A 45 -3.64 -2.51 -20.82
N ASP A 46 -3.93 -1.22 -20.64
CA ASP A 46 -4.40 -0.71 -19.34
C ASP A 46 -5.73 -1.37 -18.91
N GLU A 47 -6.57 -1.74 -19.87
CA GLU A 47 -7.83 -2.47 -19.66
C GLU A 47 -7.60 -3.91 -19.17
N ASP A 48 -6.59 -4.59 -19.73
CA ASP A 48 -6.18 -5.92 -19.28
C ASP A 48 -5.66 -5.86 -17.84
N ILE A 49 -4.80 -4.87 -17.54
CA ILE A 49 -4.24 -4.68 -16.19
C ILE A 49 -5.36 -4.37 -15.20
N SER A 50 -6.36 -3.56 -15.60
CA SER A 50 -7.53 -3.25 -14.77
C SER A 50 -8.35 -4.50 -14.45
N SER A 51 -8.59 -5.33 -15.47
CA SER A 51 -9.36 -6.57 -15.32
C SER A 51 -8.62 -7.61 -14.47
N ILE A 52 -7.31 -7.74 -14.62
CA ILE A 52 -6.49 -8.74 -13.90
C ILE A 52 -6.25 -8.30 -12.45
N SER A 53 -5.96 -7.02 -12.23
CA SER A 53 -5.64 -6.50 -10.90
C SER A 53 -6.84 -6.07 -10.07
N GLY A 54 -8.00 -5.88 -10.70
CA GLY A 54 -9.18 -5.31 -10.05
C GLY A 54 -9.04 -3.81 -9.71
N VAL A 55 -7.93 -3.18 -10.12
CA VAL A 55 -7.71 -1.75 -9.94
C VAL A 55 -8.45 -0.98 -11.03
N PRO A 56 -9.14 0.14 -10.71
CA PRO A 56 -9.82 0.94 -11.70
C PRO A 56 -8.88 1.43 -12.80
N LEU A 57 -9.37 1.43 -14.05
CA LEU A 57 -8.61 1.86 -15.22
C LEU A 57 -8.00 3.27 -15.05
N ASP A 58 -8.77 4.20 -14.47
CA ASP A 58 -8.30 5.56 -14.19
C ASP A 58 -7.07 5.59 -13.28
N GLU A 59 -7.00 4.68 -12.31
CA GLU A 59 -5.87 4.61 -11.38
C GLU A 59 -4.64 3.98 -12.04
N ILE A 60 -4.83 2.99 -12.90
CA ILE A 60 -3.77 2.39 -13.73
C ILE A 60 -3.19 3.42 -14.69
N GLN A 61 -4.04 4.18 -15.39
CA GLN A 61 -3.60 5.25 -16.29
C GLN A 61 -2.84 6.34 -15.54
N LYS A 62 -3.33 6.77 -14.37
CA LYS A 62 -2.61 7.72 -13.49
C LYS A 62 -1.24 7.20 -13.08
N ARG A 63 -1.11 5.92 -12.75
CA ARG A 63 0.17 5.30 -12.36
C ARG A 63 1.13 5.21 -13.54
N ARG A 64 0.64 4.83 -14.72
CA ARG A 64 1.42 4.81 -15.96
C ARG A 64 1.92 6.21 -16.34
N ALA A 65 1.13 7.26 -16.09
CA ALA A 65 1.52 8.64 -16.35
C ALA A 65 2.53 9.23 -15.33
N GLN A 66 2.65 8.63 -14.14
CA GLN A 66 3.59 9.06 -13.09
C GLN A 66 4.97 8.39 -13.19
N ARG A 67 5.15 7.47 -14.14
CA ARG A 67 6.37 6.71 -14.38
C ARG A 67 7.24 7.37 -15.45
#